data_AF-A0A535MVC4-F1
#
_entry.id   AF-A0A535MVC4-F1
#
_cell.length_a   1.000
_cell.length_b   1.000
_cell.length_c   1.000
_cell.angle_alpha   90.00
_cell.angle_beta   90.00
_cell.angle_gamma   90.00
#
_symmetry.space_group_name_H-M   'P 1'
#
loop_
_entity.id
_entity.type
_entity.pdbx_description
1 polymer ?
#
loop_
_entity_poly.entity_id
_entity_poly.type
_entity_poly.pdbx_seq_one_letter_code
_entity_poly.pdbx_strand_id
1 'polypeptide(L)' 'MAERLGPESKVREVVAVFGDRGREALRRHGYDLGQGFVDVLSQYQTLEHAARTERLRDLAGLLRELNSGGS' A
#
# COMPACT_ATOMS: atom_id res chain seq x y z
N MET A 1 -11.79 -15.01 -0.07
CA MET A 1 -11.45 -14.54 1.29
C MET A 1 -10.77 -13.21 1.10
N ALA A 2 -11.23 -12.13 1.75
CA ALA A 2 -10.48 -10.87 1.71
C ALA A 2 -9.21 -11.09 2.53
N GLU A 3 -8.08 -11.29 1.86
CA GLU A 3 -6.78 -11.42 2.51
C GLU A 3 -6.48 -10.10 3.22
N ARG A 4 -6.41 -10.17 4.56
CA ARG A 4 -6.00 -9.03 5.39
C ARG A 4 -4.60 -8.63 4.97
N LEU A 5 -4.41 -7.37 4.58
CA LEU A 5 -3.09 -6.86 4.25
C LEU A 5 -2.25 -6.75 5.52
N GLY A 6 -0.98 -7.13 5.40
CA GLY A 6 0.04 -7.04 6.44
C GLY A 6 1.29 -6.29 5.96
N PRO A 7 2.27 -6.06 6.85
CA PRO A 7 3.52 -5.39 6.51
C PRO A 7 4.33 -6.12 5.41
N GLU A 8 4.20 -7.45 5.33
CA GLU A 8 4.80 -8.30 4.31
C GLU A 8 4.06 -8.28 2.96
N SER A 9 2.85 -7.73 2.93
CA SER A 9 2.09 -7.59 1.68
C SER A 9 2.81 -6.66 0.73
N LYS A 10 2.77 -7.00 -0.55
CA LYS A 10 3.37 -6.17 -1.60
C LYS A 10 2.48 -4.99 -1.90
N VAL A 11 3.08 -3.87 -2.30
CA VAL A 11 2.34 -2.67 -2.72
C VAL A 11 1.34 -3.00 -3.85
N ARG A 12 1.73 -3.88 -4.80
CA ARG A 12 0.82 -4.33 -5.88
C ARG A 12 -0.45 -4.99 -5.36
N GLU A 13 -0.39 -5.71 -4.24
CA GLU A 13 -1.54 -6.43 -3.68
C GLU A 13 -2.56 -5.43 -3.13
N VAL A 14 -2.09 -4.32 -2.56
CA VAL A 14 -2.97 -3.22 -2.13
C VAL A 14 -3.80 -2.68 -3.29
N VAL A 15 -3.18 -2.47 -4.44
CA VAL A 15 -3.89 -1.99 -5.64
C VAL A 15 -4.74 -3.09 -6.26
N ALA A 16 -4.29 -4.35 -6.25
CA ALA A 16 -5.06 -5.47 -6.78
C ALA A 16 -6.34 -5.71 -5.98
N VAL A 17 -6.28 -5.60 -4.65
CA VAL A 17 -7.41 -5.86 -3.74
C VAL A 17 -8.34 -4.66 -3.64
N PHE A 18 -7.81 -3.45 -3.51
CA PHE A 18 -8.60 -2.23 -3.23
C PHE A 18 -8.76 -1.29 -4.43
N GLY A 19 -8.13 -1.59 -5.57
CA GLY A 19 -8.19 -0.77 -6.78
C GLY A 19 -7.77 0.67 -6.52
N ASP A 20 -8.59 1.61 -6.96
CA ASP A 20 -8.34 3.04 -6.80
C ASP A 20 -8.34 3.51 -5.33
N ARG A 21 -9.12 2.85 -4.46
CA ARG A 21 -9.13 3.14 -3.02
C ARG A 21 -7.78 2.83 -2.38
N GLY A 22 -7.12 1.76 -2.82
CA GLY A 22 -5.78 1.39 -2.35
C GLY A 22 -4.73 2.44 -2.72
N ARG A 23 -4.83 2.98 -3.94
CA ARG A 23 -3.95 4.05 -4.43
C ARG A 23 -4.13 5.34 -3.66
N GLU A 24 -5.38 5.73 -3.41
CA GLU A 24 -5.69 6.91 -2.58
C GLU A 24 -5.16 6.75 -1.15
N ALA A 25 -5.38 5.58 -0.53
CA ALA A 25 -4.87 5.30 0.82
C ALA A 25 -3.33 5.40 0.86
N LEU A 26 -2.63 4.74 -0.08
CA LEU A 26 -1.18 4.83 -0.19
C LEU A 26 -0.71 6.29 -0.27
N ARG A 27 -1.35 7.11 -1.12
CA ARG A 27 -1.02 8.53 -1.27
C ARG A 27 -1.28 9.32 0.01
N ARG A 28 -2.38 9.08 0.71
CA ARG A 28 -2.71 9.74 2.00
C ARG A 28 -1.67 9.42 3.08
N HIS A 29 -1.15 8.20 3.09
CA HIS A 29 -0.12 7.74 4.02
C HIS A 29 1.31 8.08 3.58
N GLY A 30 1.46 8.92 2.56
CA GLY A 30 2.74 9.49 2.10
C GLY A 30 3.44 8.68 1.00
N TYR A 31 2.87 7.54 0.58
CA TYR A 31 3.41 6.72 -0.49
C TYR A 31 2.84 7.15 -1.83
N ASP A 32 3.54 8.06 -2.50
CA ASP A 32 3.19 8.48 -3.85
C ASP A 32 3.70 7.45 -4.89
N LEU A 33 2.77 7.01 -5.72
CA LEU A 33 3.01 5.98 -6.73
C LEU A 33 3.56 6.55 -8.05
N GLY A 34 3.64 7.88 -8.15
CA GLY A 34 3.96 8.61 -9.36
C GLY A 34 2.88 8.48 -10.43
N GLN A 35 2.97 9.35 -11.44
CA GLN A 35 2.18 9.23 -12.65
C GLN A 35 2.70 8.04 -13.47
N GLY A 36 2.19 6.84 -13.17
CA GLY A 36 2.44 5.66 -13.98
C GLY A 36 2.55 4.34 -13.23
N PHE A 37 2.90 4.28 -11.94
CA PHE A 37 3.13 2.99 -11.25
C PHE A 37 4.00 2.01 -12.10
N VAL A 38 4.91 2.55 -12.93
CA VAL A 38 5.72 1.81 -13.92
C VAL A 38 7.08 1.42 -13.34
N ASP A 39 7.40 1.82 -12.11
CA ASP A 39 8.62 1.35 -11.46
C ASP A 39 8.42 -0.11 -11.01
N VAL A 40 8.77 -1.03 -11.91
CA VAL A 40 8.64 -2.48 -11.77
C VAL A 40 9.20 -2.98 -10.44
N LEU A 41 10.15 -2.29 -9.81
CA LEU A 41 10.74 -2.67 -8.54
C LEU A 41 9.84 -2.35 -7.34
N SER A 42 9.14 -1.20 -7.34
CA SER A 42 8.21 -0.83 -6.28
C SER A 42 6.95 -1.71 -6.23
N GLN A 43 6.64 -2.44 -7.31
CA GLN A 43 5.51 -3.40 -7.32
C GLN A 43 5.79 -4.65 -6.46
N TYR A 44 7.05 -5.07 -6.37
CA TYR A 44 7.44 -6.27 -5.63
C TYR A 44 7.93 -5.98 -4.21
N GLN A 45 8.14 -4.71 -3.85
CA GLN A 45 8.49 -4.34 -2.48
C GLN A 45 7.32 -4.55 -1.52
N THR A 46 7.65 -4.87 -0.28
CA THR A 46 6.68 -4.97 0.81
C THR A 46 6.35 -3.58 1.36
N LEU A 47 5.18 -3.45 1.98
CA LEU A 47 4.77 -2.21 2.66
C LEU A 47 5.75 -1.83 3.78
N GLU A 48 6.31 -2.82 4.49
CA GLU A 48 7.38 -2.60 5.47
C GLU A 48 8.63 -1.97 4.84
N HIS A 49 9.05 -2.47 3.68
CA HIS A 49 10.21 -1.91 2.99
C HIS A 49 9.95 -0.46 2.53
N ALA A 50 8.73 -0.16 2.09
CA ALA A 50 8.31 1.21 1.77
C ALA A 50 8.38 2.14 2.99
N ALA A 51 8.00 1.63 4.17
CA ALA A 51 8.10 2.39 5.41
C ALA A 51 9.55 2.62 5.84
N ARG A 52 10.38 1.58 5.74
CA ARG A 52 11.80 1.63 6.10
C ARG A 52 12.61 2.56 5.21
N THR A 53 12.22 2.72 3.96
CA THR A 53 12.84 3.64 2.99
C THR A 53 12.29 5.07 3.08
N GLU A 54 11.50 5.36 4.13
CA GLU A 54 10.83 6.65 4.37
C GLU A 54 9.86 7.11 3.26
N ARG A 55 9.56 6.22 2.30
CA ARG A 55 8.56 6.49 1.26
C ARG A 55 7.13 6.33 1.75
N LEU A 56 6.90 5.51 2.76
CA LEU A 56 5.61 5.37 3.43
C LEU A 56 5.75 5.93 4.84
N ARG A 57 5.07 7.03 5.14
CA ARG A 57 5.19 7.70 6.45
C ARG A 57 4.42 6.97 7.55
N ASP A 58 3.28 6.38 7.20
CA ASP A 58 2.40 5.73 8.17
C ASP A 58 1.92 4.37 7.69
N LEU A 59 2.74 3.34 7.93
CA LEU A 59 2.39 1.96 7.63
C LEU A 59 1.23 1.46 8.51
N ALA A 60 1.24 1.81 9.79
CA ALA A 60 0.24 1.34 10.74
C ALA A 60 -1.15 1.91 10.43
N GLY A 61 -1.24 3.21 10.12
CA GLY A 61 -2.49 3.83 9.69
C GLY A 61 -2.98 3.30 8.35
N LEU A 62 -2.08 3.09 7.38
CA LEU A 62 -2.44 2.47 6.10
C LEU A 62 -3.10 1.10 6.30
N LEU A 63 -2.45 0.21 7.04
CA LEU A 63 -2.98 -1.13 7.31
C LEU A 63 -4.30 -1.05 8.08
N ARG A 64 -4.44 -0.13 9.04
CA ARG A 64 -5.69 0.06 9.75
C ARG A 64 -6.81 0.51 8.81
N GLU A 65 -6.57 1.51 7.97
CA GLU A 65 -7.57 2.05 7.02
C GLU A 65 -8.03 0.99 6.01
N LEU A 66 -7.08 0.28 5.40
CA LEU A 66 -7.38 -0.74 4.40
C LEU A 66 -8.13 -1.93 5.01
N ASN A 67 -7.75 -2.38 6.21
CA ASN A 67 -8.39 -3.51 6.87
C ASN A 67 -9.71 -3.17 7.59
N SER A 68 -9.96 -1.89 7.91
CA SER A 68 -11.23 -1.43 8.51
C SER A 68 -12.28 -1.04 7.46
N GLY A 69 -11.85 -0.77 6.23
CA GLY A 69 -12.72 -0.43 5.11
C GLY A 69 -13.43 -1.59 4.40
N GLY A 70 -13.16 -2.84 4.80
CA GLY A 70 -13.70 -4.06 4.18
C GLY A 70 -14.84 -4.70 4.98
N SER A 71 -15.71 -3.90 5.58
CA SER A 71 -16.90 -4.38 6.30
C SER A 71 -18.19 -4.15 5.53
#